data_AF-A0A3Q9KAX3-F1
#
_entry.id   AF-A0A3Q9KAX3-F1
#
_cell.length_a   1.000
_cell.length_b   1.000
_cell.length_c   1.000
_cell.angle_alpha   90.00
_cell.angle_beta   90.00
_cell.angle_gamma   90.00
#
_symmetry.space_group_name_H-M   'P 1'
#
loop_
_entity.id
_entity.type
_entity.pdbx_description
1 polymer ?
#
loop_
_entity_poly.entity_id
_entity_poly.type
_entity_poly.pdbx_seq_one_letter_code
_entity_poly.pdbx_strand_id
1 'polypeptide(L)'
;MAAFSRNGKPVGLDAQYVGRLPCATCGIRSMKLPGQQGGLCIPCYADECAAAGHRAATAGAWVAASFVGDPCLACGSRSVDANGWAFWCNSCEMQTAVALPPR
;
A
#
# COMPACT_ATOMS: atom_id res chain seq x y z
N MET A 1 -9.54 -1.58 -9.06
CA MET A 1 -9.01 -0.22 -9.31
C MET A 1 -9.08 0.56 -8.02
N ALA A 2 -8.00 1.25 -7.62
CA ALA A 2 -8.08 2.20 -6.52
C ALA A 2 -9.05 3.32 -6.91
N ALA A 3 -10.11 3.51 -6.12
CA ALA A 3 -10.98 4.67 -6.30
C ALA A 3 -10.20 5.91 -5.83
N PHE A 4 -10.23 6.99 -6.59
CA PHE A 4 -9.63 8.25 -6.17
C PHE A 4 -10.70 9.17 -5.61
N SER A 5 -10.40 9.81 -4.48
CA SER A 5 -11.23 10.87 -3.92
C SER A 5 -11.25 12.09 -4.85
N ARG A 6 -12.20 13.00 -4.64
CA ARG A 6 -12.32 14.30 -5.36
C ARG A 6 -11.01 15.10 -5.35
N ASN A 7 -10.14 14.87 -4.37
CA ASN A 7 -8.85 15.54 -4.21
C ASN A 7 -7.67 14.70 -4.74
N GLY A 8 -7.91 13.67 -5.56
CA GLY A 8 -6.87 12.82 -6.15
C GLY A 8 -6.16 11.87 -5.17
N LYS A 9 -6.62 11.77 -3.92
CA LYS A 9 -6.08 10.82 -2.93
C LYS A 9 -6.67 9.43 -3.15
N PRO A 10 -5.88 8.34 -3.08
CA PRO A 10 -6.42 6.99 -3.15
C PRO A 10 -7.39 6.76 -1.97
N VAL A 11 -8.50 6.08 -2.26
CA VAL A 11 -9.46 5.57 -1.29
C VAL A 11 -9.10 4.12 -0.99
N GLY A 12 -9.21 3.76 0.28
CA GLY A 12 -8.88 2.44 0.78
C GLY A 12 -9.71 1.33 0.15
N LEU A 13 -9.18 0.11 0.21
CA LEU A 13 -9.95 -1.09 -0.07
C LEU A 13 -11.07 -1.25 0.95
N ASP A 14 -12.22 -1.73 0.48
CA ASP A 14 -13.28 -2.20 1.36
C ASP A 14 -12.77 -3.37 2.23
N ALA A 15 -13.05 -3.29 3.53
CA ALA A 15 -12.65 -4.26 4.54
C ALA A 15 -13.12 -5.69 4.19
N GLN A 16 -14.20 -5.84 3.42
CA GLN A 16 -14.69 -7.16 3.00
C GLN A 16 -13.73 -7.90 2.06
N TYR A 17 -12.82 -7.20 1.37
CA TYR A 17 -11.86 -7.80 0.43
C TYR A 17 -10.48 -8.03 1.07
N VAL A 18 -10.13 -7.24 2.08
CA VAL A 18 -8.84 -7.28 2.76
C VAL A 18 -8.61 -8.64 3.42
N GLY A 19 -7.51 -9.29 3.07
CA GLY A 19 -7.16 -10.63 3.56
C GLY A 19 -7.94 -11.78 2.93
N ARG A 20 -9.03 -11.51 2.19
CA ARG A 20 -9.92 -12.54 1.62
C ARG A 20 -9.67 -12.85 0.16
N LEU A 21 -9.47 -11.81 -0.66
CA LEU A 21 -9.23 -11.99 -2.09
C LEU A 21 -7.71 -12.03 -2.39
N PRO A 22 -7.28 -12.77 -3.43
CA PRO A 22 -5.88 -12.80 -3.83
C PRO A 22 -5.42 -11.45 -4.40
N CYS A 23 -4.13 -11.17 -4.27
CA CYS A 23 -3.48 -9.99 -4.84
C CYS A 23 -3.72 -9.94 -6.35
N ALA A 24 -4.17 -8.78 -6.85
CA ALA A 24 -4.46 -8.58 -8.26
C ALA A 24 -3.21 -8.70 -9.17
N THR A 25 -2.01 -8.51 -8.62
CA THR A 25 -0.75 -8.61 -9.38
C THR A 25 -0.15 -10.01 -9.34
N CYS A 26 0.08 -10.56 -8.14
CA CYS A 26 0.81 -11.83 -8.03
C CYS A 26 -0.08 -13.06 -7.87
N GLY A 27 -1.36 -12.91 -7.50
CA GLY A 27 -2.28 -14.03 -7.26
C GLY A 27 -1.95 -14.93 -6.07
N ILE A 28 -0.76 -14.82 -5.47
CA ILE A 28 -0.26 -15.75 -4.44
C ILE A 28 -0.67 -15.33 -3.02
N ARG A 29 -0.48 -14.05 -2.68
CA ARG A 29 -0.77 -13.51 -1.34
C ARG A 29 -2.12 -12.82 -1.34
N SER A 30 -2.81 -12.76 -0.20
CA SER A 30 -4.04 -11.99 -0.06
C SER A 30 -3.79 -10.49 -0.25
N MET A 31 -4.76 -9.77 -0.81
CA MET A 31 -4.73 -8.33 -0.91
C MET A 31 -4.88 -7.67 0.46
N LYS A 32 -4.15 -6.58 0.66
CA LYS A 32 -4.07 -5.82 1.92
C LYS A 32 -4.10 -4.32 1.70
N LEU A 33 -3.76 -3.83 0.50
CA LEU A 33 -3.59 -2.41 0.20
C LEU A 33 -4.19 -2.03 -1.16
N PRO A 34 -4.62 -0.76 -1.35
CA PRO A 34 -5.29 -0.32 -2.56
C PRO A 34 -4.28 0.00 -3.66
N GLY A 35 -4.07 -0.90 -4.62
CA GLY A 35 -3.25 -0.63 -5.81
C GLY A 35 -4.03 0.00 -6.95
N GLN A 36 -3.31 0.54 -7.92
CA GLN A 36 -3.87 1.25 -9.08
C GLN A 36 -4.95 0.42 -9.80
N GLN A 37 -4.66 -0.85 -10.08
CA GLN A 37 -5.55 -1.74 -10.84
C GLN A 37 -6.44 -2.63 -9.96
N GLY A 38 -6.17 -2.75 -8.67
CA GLY A 38 -6.87 -3.66 -7.76
C GLY A 38 -6.21 -3.75 -6.40
N GLY A 39 -6.73 -4.61 -5.52
CA GLY A 39 -6.11 -4.83 -4.23
C GLY A 39 -4.79 -5.59 -4.35
N LEU A 40 -3.76 -5.11 -3.65
CA LEU A 40 -2.40 -5.64 -3.68
C LEU A 40 -1.98 -6.17 -2.31
N CYS A 41 -1.11 -7.17 -2.31
CA CYS A 41 -0.38 -7.55 -1.11
C CYS A 41 0.73 -6.51 -0.80
N ILE A 42 1.27 -6.54 0.42
CA ILE A 42 2.27 -5.56 0.89
C ILE A 42 3.48 -5.46 -0.05
N PRO A 43 4.13 -6.56 -0.50
CA PRO A 43 5.26 -6.46 -1.42
C PRO A 43 4.90 -5.83 -2.77
N CYS A 44 3.80 -6.29 -3.41
CA CYS A 44 3.40 -5.75 -4.71
C CYS A 44 3.00 -4.26 -4.62
N TYR A 45 2.42 -3.83 -3.50
CA TYR A 45 2.13 -2.43 -3.26
C TYR A 45 3.42 -1.60 -3.09
N ALA A 46 4.41 -2.13 -2.35
CA ALA A 46 5.70 -1.47 -2.18
C ALA A 46 6.42 -1.29 -3.54
N ASP A 47 6.42 -2.32 -4.38
CA ASP A 47 6.98 -2.26 -5.74
C ASP A 47 6.25 -1.22 -6.61
N GLU A 48 4.92 -1.15 -6.53
CA GLU A 48 4.12 -0.15 -7.24
C GLU A 48 4.47 1.27 -6.80
N CYS A 49 4.58 1.51 -5.49
CA CYS A 49 4.99 2.81 -4.94
C CYS A 49 6.42 3.18 -5.36
N ALA A 50 7.36 2.24 -5.32
CA ALA A 50 8.74 2.48 -5.74
C ALA A 50 8.79 2.84 -7.23
N ALA A 51 8.09 2.10 -8.08
CA ALA A 51 8.02 2.39 -9.52
C ALA A 51 7.38 3.76 -9.82
N ALA A 52 6.32 4.12 -9.10
CA ALA A 52 5.69 5.43 -9.21
C ALA A 52 6.63 6.56 -8.74
N GLY A 53 7.34 6.34 -7.63
CA GLY A 53 8.32 7.27 -7.09
C GLY A 53 9.50 7.50 -8.04
N HIS A 54 10.05 6.43 -8.63
CA HIS A 54 11.10 6.55 -9.64
C HIS A 54 10.64 7.36 -10.86
N ARG A 55 9.43 7.10 -11.38
CA ARG A 55 8.86 7.86 -12.50
C ARG A 55 8.69 9.35 -12.17
N ALA A 56 8.16 9.66 -10.98
CA ALA A 56 7.98 11.04 -10.54
C ALA A 56 9.33 11.77 -10.33
N ALA A 57 10.30 11.10 -9.72
CA ALA A 57 11.65 11.64 -9.53
C ALA A 57 12.34 11.95 -10.87
N THR A 58 12.25 11.04 -11.85
CA THR A 58 12.80 11.27 -13.20
C THR A 58 12.12 12.43 -13.93
N ALA A 59 10.87 12.74 -13.59
CA ALA A 59 10.12 13.87 -14.13
C ALA A 59 10.38 15.19 -13.37
N GLY A 60 11.27 15.20 -12.37
CA GLY A 60 11.54 16.38 -11.53
C GLY A 60 10.40 16.74 -10.58
N ALA A 61 9.48 15.81 -10.31
CA ALA A 61 8.35 16.02 -9.41
C ALA A 61 8.69 15.60 -7.97
N TRP A 62 8.02 16.24 -7.01
CA TRP A 62 8.09 15.84 -5.61
C TRP A 62 7.45 14.47 -5.39
N VAL A 63 8.12 13.62 -4.63
CA VAL A 63 7.68 12.26 -4.33
C VAL A 63 7.35 12.14 -2.84
N ALA A 64 6.16 11.63 -2.53
CA ALA A 64 5.83 11.28 -1.15
C ALA A 64 6.66 10.06 -0.72
N ALA A 65 7.30 10.14 0.45
CA ALA A 65 8.03 9.00 1.01
C ALA A 65 7.07 7.84 1.30
N SER A 66 7.41 6.64 0.84
CA SER A 66 6.68 5.41 1.15
C SER A 66 7.50 4.57 2.14
N PHE A 67 6.83 4.10 3.20
CA PHE A 67 7.42 3.28 4.26
C PHE A 67 6.88 1.84 4.26
N VAL A 68 6.10 1.49 3.23
CA VAL A 68 5.45 0.19 3.13
C VAL A 68 6.44 -0.85 2.62
N GLY A 69 6.56 -1.96 3.33
CA GLY A 69 7.40 -3.07 2.92
C GLY A 69 7.16 -4.31 3.78
N ASP A 70 7.44 -5.48 3.21
CA ASP A 70 7.58 -6.75 3.91
C ASP A 70 8.85 -7.44 3.38
N PRO A 71 9.97 -7.38 4.11
CA PRO A 71 10.12 -6.89 5.50
C PRO A 71 9.98 -5.36 5.64
N CYS A 72 9.74 -4.90 6.88
CA CYS A 72 9.66 -3.48 7.23
C CYS A 72 10.94 -2.75 6.81
N LEU A 73 10.80 -1.64 6.08
CA LEU A 73 11.94 -0.86 5.57
C LEU A 73 12.77 -0.18 6.67
N ALA A 74 12.20 0.03 7.86
CA ALA A 74 12.88 0.69 8.97
C ALA A 74 13.68 -0.29 9.84
N CYS A 75 13.08 -1.40 10.26
CA CYS A 75 13.69 -2.35 11.22
C CYS A 75 13.97 -3.74 10.66
N GLY A 76 13.60 -4.05 9.42
CA GLY A 76 13.77 -5.38 8.82
C GLY A 76 12.83 -6.47 9.36
N SER A 77 11.94 -6.15 10.30
CA SER A 77 10.97 -7.11 10.86
C SER A 77 9.90 -7.51 9.84
N ARG A 78 9.43 -8.77 9.93
CA ARG A 78 8.25 -9.27 9.19
C ARG A 78 6.94 -9.09 9.95
N SER A 79 6.98 -8.48 11.14
CA SER A 79 5.78 -8.19 11.93
C SER A 79 5.04 -6.95 11.40
N VAL A 80 4.64 -7.03 10.14
CA VAL A 80 3.96 -5.97 9.40
C VAL A 80 2.59 -6.45 8.94
N ASP A 81 1.60 -5.56 8.91
CA ASP A 81 0.31 -5.84 8.30
C ASP A 81 -0.35 -4.55 7.80
N ALA A 82 -1.47 -4.69 7.09
CA ALA A 82 -2.24 -3.60 6.53
C ALA A 82 -3.74 -3.94 6.44
N ASN A 83 -4.59 -2.92 6.43
CA ASN A 83 -6.06 -3.06 6.54
C ASN A 83 -6.84 -2.44 5.37
N GLY A 84 -6.20 -2.23 4.23
CA GLY A 84 -6.83 -1.62 3.05
C GLY A 84 -6.64 -0.12 2.96
N TRP A 85 -6.17 0.57 4.01
CA TRP A 85 -5.89 2.02 3.96
C TRP A 85 -4.72 2.46 4.85
N ALA A 86 -4.36 1.66 5.85
CA ALA A 86 -3.19 1.86 6.70
C ALA A 86 -2.24 0.66 6.63
N PHE A 87 -0.97 0.94 6.84
CA PHE A 87 0.12 -0.01 7.04
C PHE A 87 0.73 0.18 8.42
N TRP A 88 1.12 -0.89 9.09
CA TRP A 88 1.82 -0.80 10.38
C TRP A 88 2.90 -1.86 10.52
N CYS A 89 3.84 -1.57 11.43
CA CYS A 89 4.87 -2.51 11.88
C CYS A 89 4.81 -2.59 13.40
N ASN A 90 4.54 -3.78 13.94
CA ASN A 90 4.43 -3.96 15.39
C ASN A 90 5.79 -3.82 16.09
N SER A 91 6.90 -4.17 15.42
CA SER A 91 8.24 -4.03 15.99
C SER A 91 8.71 -2.58 16.09
N CYS A 92 8.23 -1.72 15.20
CA CYS A 92 8.52 -0.27 15.23
C CYS A 92 7.49 0.53 16.03
N GLU A 93 6.38 -0.09 16.44
CA GLU A 93 5.20 0.60 17.00
C GLU A 93 4.71 1.77 16.12
N MET A 94 4.81 1.61 14.79
CA MET A 94 4.42 2.65 13.84
C MET A 94 3.18 2.25 13.03
N GLN A 95 2.36 3.24 12.72
CA GLN A 95 1.26 3.12 11.77
C GLN A 95 1.29 4.33 10.84
N THR A 96 1.07 4.09 9.54
CA THR A 96 0.99 5.14 8.53
C THR A 96 -0.21 4.93 7.63
N ALA A 97 -0.90 6.03 7.30
CA ALA A 97 -1.99 6.03 6.36
C ALA A 97 -1.43 6.06 4.93
N VAL A 98 -1.86 5.12 4.10
CA VAL A 98 -1.45 5.02 2.68
C VAL A 98 -2.59 5.34 1.72
N ALA A 99 -3.82 5.36 2.23
CA ALA A 99 -5.01 5.83 1.54
C ALA A 99 -5.98 6.46 2.56
N LEU A 100 -7.02 7.14 2.05
CA LEU A 100 -8.15 7.54 2.87
C LEU A 100 -8.91 6.29 3.32
N PRO A 101 -9.42 6.23 4.57
CA PRO A 101 -10.28 5.13 4.99
C PRO A 101 -11.47 4.97 4.04
N PRO A 102 -11.89 3.72 3.73
CA PRO A 102 -13.15 3.50 3.02
C PRO A 102 -14.32 4.08 3.85
N ARG A 103 -15.32 4.62 3.16
CA ARG A 103 -16.54 5.16 3.81
C ARG A 103 -17.55 4.07 4.09
#